data_AF-A0A2T4DJ60-F1
#
_entry.id   AF-A0A2T4DJ60-F1
#
_cell.length_a   1.000
_cell.length_b   1.000
_cell.length_c   1.000
_cell.angle_alpha   90.00
_cell.angle_beta   90.00
_cell.angle_gamma   90.00
#
_symmetry.space_group_name_H-M   'P 1'
#
loop_
_entity.id
_entity.type
_entity.pdbx_description
1 polymer ?
#
loop_
_entity_poly.entity_id
_entity_poly.type
_entity_poly.pdbx_seq_one_letter_code
_entity_poly.pdbx_strand_id
1 'polypeptide(L)'
;MAFQSKDSSSEGHKREQQFAPPPRQYGLQPRQMGRTMGRSMNRWNNPLPSVDFSKTTQTKVSDPGYPEHTISTKGKIEDARPVTVTIPEESLLSEVQELPPERVIPELQESVGRGGVNRKEDVEIVQYYLLELGLLSETDTLPQEAGTLLEEAQIPHLIAALYTFQEEVLHWQNRDANIGGPSSKTLEALKTITPEQAKAQMEKYPAIKAKREADAAAKAKADAEAQKKREQERAKLKASQAAKKKEQERIEKLKNEASDQNSVENKLKGLESNKEIAAFLIDYVDHNPAFVIQAIKNNSGWIANENTDDLSFAILTKIGKSKLGSIDKELLQYFRATLDSGWTGDEELEWMQAIDRVLSGSVESVGLPSENKLDELMKKERLTPEEVKEARGYIEILDEPKVKEGLFFLLQEKVLYANQRDNISSGEKKEGGTCNLTALAMALSYLGVSNPNSEKQYEDALEDLRVEKELPARTTAAGWGGVAKELGVKYEIIKMNFTGSKDFFQNDIKIKHLEKGHSVMLSIGGTSGGHIIRLQSINDSGVIVDDPFGKSNLKEGSNRAWDRFNDPSSEFPERNYNNQGENVGEDILWPWEDVTVHKFRWIAYLKIMKN
;
A
#
# COMPACT_ATOMS: atom_id res chain seq x y z
N MET A 1 -56.63 -8.26 51.89
CA MET A 1 -57.13 -8.85 50.63
C MET A 1 -56.07 -9.83 50.15
N ALA A 2 -56.41 -11.12 50.14
CA ALA A 2 -55.54 -12.22 49.78
C ALA A 2 -56.23 -13.03 48.69
N PHE A 3 -55.53 -13.35 47.60
CA PHE A 3 -55.91 -14.36 46.60
C PHE A 3 -54.61 -14.90 46.00
N GLN A 4 -54.16 -16.10 46.39
CA GLN A 4 -54.53 -17.42 45.86
C GLN A 4 -53.94 -17.71 44.47
N SER A 5 -52.96 -18.60 44.51
CA SER A 5 -52.38 -19.39 43.44
C SER A 5 -53.40 -20.28 42.75
N LYS A 6 -53.28 -20.41 41.42
CA LYS A 6 -53.84 -21.53 40.66
C LYS A 6 -52.72 -22.24 39.91
N ASP A 7 -52.50 -23.48 40.32
CA ASP A 7 -51.88 -24.51 39.50
C ASP A 7 -52.80 -24.88 38.33
N SER A 8 -52.22 -25.08 37.16
CA SER A 8 -52.84 -25.90 36.11
C SER A 8 -51.76 -26.69 35.37
N SER A 9 -51.79 -28.00 35.61
CA SER A 9 -51.14 -29.06 34.86
C SER A 9 -51.52 -29.05 33.37
N SER A 10 -50.56 -29.30 32.48
CA SER A 10 -50.82 -30.11 31.28
C SER A 10 -49.53 -30.78 30.76
N GLU A 11 -49.54 -32.10 30.90
CA GLU A 11 -49.14 -33.13 29.92
C GLU A 11 -47.89 -32.95 29.06
N GLY A 12 -46.96 -33.87 29.31
CA GLY A 12 -45.74 -34.07 28.56
C GLY A 12 -45.96 -34.74 27.20
N HIS A 13 -45.18 -34.28 26.23
CA HIS A 13 -44.85 -35.01 25.03
C HIS A 13 -43.34 -35.22 24.96
N LYS A 14 -42.94 -36.49 25.04
CA LYS A 14 -41.58 -36.96 24.77
C LYS A 14 -41.29 -36.76 23.28
N ARG A 15 -40.32 -35.92 22.95
CA ARG A 15 -39.60 -35.96 21.67
C ARG A 15 -38.18 -36.38 21.94
N GLU A 16 -37.80 -37.51 21.36
CA GLU A 16 -36.46 -38.04 21.29
C GLU A 16 -35.52 -37.01 20.65
N GLN A 17 -34.56 -36.51 21.43
CA GLN A 17 -33.43 -35.77 20.91
C GLN A 17 -32.36 -36.77 20.47
N GLN A 18 -32.15 -36.85 19.16
CA GLN A 18 -30.98 -37.50 18.57
C GLN A 18 -29.73 -36.71 18.96
N PHE A 19 -28.84 -37.35 19.71
CA PHE A 19 -27.54 -36.83 20.10
C PHE A 19 -26.67 -36.58 18.86
N ALA A 20 -26.30 -35.32 18.62
CA ALA A 20 -25.19 -35.00 17.74
C ALA A 20 -23.86 -35.37 18.43
N PRO A 21 -22.88 -35.95 17.72
CA PRO A 21 -21.59 -36.30 18.31
C PRO A 21 -20.76 -35.04 18.62
N PRO A 22 -19.91 -35.06 19.67
CA PRO A 22 -19.12 -33.91 20.06
C PRO A 22 -18.02 -33.57 19.03
N PRO A 23 -17.63 -32.29 18.91
CA PRO A 23 -16.59 -31.86 17.98
C PRO A 23 -15.22 -32.41 18.39
N ARG A 24 -14.47 -32.89 17.39
CA ARG A 24 -13.09 -33.38 17.54
C ARG A 24 -12.17 -32.21 17.90
N GLN A 25 -11.54 -32.29 19.07
CA GLN A 25 -10.42 -31.43 19.46
C GLN A 25 -9.20 -31.78 18.60
N TYR A 26 -8.81 -30.89 17.70
CA TYR A 26 -7.49 -30.93 17.06
C TYR A 26 -6.48 -30.25 17.98
N GLY A 27 -5.63 -31.06 18.62
CA GLY A 27 -4.48 -30.57 19.36
C GLY A 27 -3.43 -29.99 18.42
N LEU A 28 -3.18 -28.68 18.53
CA LEU A 28 -2.05 -28.02 17.89
C LEU A 28 -0.77 -28.35 18.68
N GLN A 29 0.11 -29.16 18.09
CA GLN A 29 1.50 -29.26 18.56
C GLN A 29 2.33 -28.14 17.91
N PRO A 30 3.20 -27.45 18.66
CA PRO A 30 4.10 -26.45 18.11
C PRO A 30 5.26 -27.13 17.35
N ARG A 31 5.38 -26.85 16.05
CA ARG A 31 6.56 -27.21 15.26
C ARG A 31 7.69 -26.22 15.53
N GLN A 32 8.81 -26.74 16.06
CA GLN A 32 10.08 -26.03 16.15
C GLN A 32 10.62 -25.71 14.74
N MET A 33 10.79 -24.42 14.43
CA MET A 33 11.51 -23.98 13.24
C MET A 33 13.00 -23.82 13.57
N GLY A 34 13.81 -24.78 13.11
CA GLY A 34 15.26 -24.71 13.15
C GLY A 34 15.78 -23.67 12.16
N ARG A 35 16.63 -22.76 12.64
CA ARG A 35 17.37 -21.79 11.82
C ARG A 35 18.55 -22.49 11.13
N THR A 36 18.52 -22.58 9.80
CA THR A 36 19.71 -22.82 8.98
C THR A 36 20.30 -21.47 8.56
N MET A 37 21.44 -21.11 9.16
CA MET A 37 22.27 -19.99 8.73
C MET A 37 23.21 -20.46 7.61
N GLY A 38 22.94 -20.00 6.37
CA GLY A 38 23.84 -20.16 5.23
C GLY A 38 24.71 -18.91 5.03
N ARG A 39 26.01 -19.07 5.27
CA ARG A 39 27.08 -18.10 4.98
C ARG A 39 27.40 -18.05 3.48
N SER A 40 27.67 -16.87 2.94
CA SER A 40 28.51 -16.63 1.74
C SER A 40 28.77 -15.10 1.62
N MET A 41 29.84 -14.56 2.20
CA MET A 41 31.17 -14.25 1.61
C MET A 41 31.22 -13.29 0.40
N ASN A 42 31.57 -12.04 0.72
CA ASN A 42 32.54 -11.12 0.11
C ASN A 42 33.10 -11.39 -1.30
N ARG A 43 32.95 -10.38 -2.17
CA ARG A 43 33.98 -9.61 -2.94
C ARG A 43 33.15 -8.59 -3.75
N TRP A 44 33.46 -7.30 -3.80
CA TRP A 44 34.51 -6.68 -4.62
C TRP A 44 34.69 -5.23 -4.14
N ASN A 45 35.94 -4.87 -3.81
CA ASN A 45 36.41 -3.49 -3.74
C ASN A 45 37.02 -3.14 -5.09
N ASN A 46 36.58 -2.04 -5.72
CA ASN A 46 37.41 -1.18 -6.55
C ASN A 46 36.71 0.17 -6.75
N PRO A 47 37.34 1.32 -6.43
CA PRO A 47 36.78 2.64 -6.73
C PRO A 47 37.10 3.04 -8.17
N LEU A 48 36.09 3.51 -8.90
CA LEU A 48 36.24 4.18 -10.19
C LEU A 48 36.60 5.67 -9.98
N PRO A 49 37.34 6.30 -10.92
CA PRO A 49 37.87 7.65 -10.76
C PRO A 49 36.79 8.73 -10.92
N SER A 50 36.87 9.75 -10.06
CA SER A 50 36.04 10.96 -10.12
C SER A 50 36.46 11.87 -11.28
N VAL A 51 35.55 12.15 -12.20
CA VAL A 51 35.71 13.17 -13.25
C VAL A 51 35.03 14.47 -12.78
N ASP A 52 35.83 15.53 -12.73
CA ASP A 52 35.46 16.89 -12.34
C ASP A 52 34.72 17.60 -13.49
N PHE A 53 33.43 17.88 -13.30
CA PHE A 53 32.61 18.69 -14.21
C PHE A 53 32.50 20.12 -13.68
N SER A 54 33.58 20.88 -13.75
CA SER A 54 33.57 22.32 -13.52
C SER A 54 34.18 23.06 -14.73
N LYS A 55 33.35 23.27 -15.77
CA LYS A 55 33.52 24.30 -16.81
C LYS A 55 32.31 24.32 -17.75
N THR A 56 31.28 25.08 -17.39
CA THR A 56 30.23 25.48 -18.34
C THR A 56 30.56 26.88 -18.82
N THR A 57 31.09 26.96 -20.05
CA THR A 57 31.33 28.20 -20.77
C THR A 57 29.99 28.69 -21.32
N GLN A 58 29.58 29.91 -20.94
CA GLN A 58 28.45 30.60 -21.54
C GLN A 58 28.81 31.06 -22.95
N THR A 59 28.13 30.52 -23.96
CA THR A 59 28.17 31.05 -25.32
C THR A 59 26.84 31.75 -25.60
N LYS A 60 26.87 33.08 -25.60
CA LYS A 60 25.79 33.92 -26.15
C LYS A 60 25.75 33.73 -27.67
N VAL A 61 24.60 33.33 -28.21
CA VAL A 61 24.31 33.46 -29.64
C VAL A 61 23.11 34.41 -29.77
N SER A 62 23.35 35.49 -30.49
CA SER A 62 22.40 36.53 -30.89
C SER A 62 21.55 36.05 -32.06
N ASP A 63 20.24 36.22 -31.94
CA ASP A 63 19.23 35.89 -32.95
C ASP A 63 18.73 37.18 -33.62
N PRO A 64 18.91 37.38 -34.95
CA PRO A 64 18.22 38.40 -35.72
C PRO A 64 17.05 37.79 -36.51
N GLY A 65 15.90 38.47 -36.43
CA GLY A 65 14.60 37.92 -36.78
C GLY A 65 14.29 37.71 -38.26
N TYR A 66 13.12 37.11 -38.46
CA TYR A 66 12.41 37.05 -39.74
C TYR A 66 10.90 37.22 -39.53
N PRO A 67 10.19 37.87 -40.48
CA PRO A 67 8.83 38.33 -40.30
C PRO A 67 7.78 37.31 -40.73
N GLU A 68 6.58 37.51 -40.19
CA GLU A 68 5.32 36.85 -40.52
C GLU A 68 4.97 36.98 -42.02
N HIS A 69 4.64 35.87 -42.68
CA HIS A 69 3.73 35.88 -43.83
C HIS A 69 2.87 34.62 -43.84
N THR A 70 1.59 34.81 -43.54
CA THR A 70 0.49 33.89 -43.83
C THR A 70 0.17 33.93 -45.33
N ILE A 71 0.36 32.80 -46.02
CA ILE A 71 -0.14 32.62 -47.39
C ILE A 71 -1.31 31.64 -47.33
N SER A 72 -2.50 32.20 -47.55
CA SER A 72 -3.74 31.49 -47.84
C SER A 72 -3.82 31.22 -49.34
N THR A 73 -3.83 29.96 -49.75
CA THR A 73 -4.16 29.56 -51.13
C THR A 73 -5.48 28.82 -51.16
N LYS A 74 -6.56 29.56 -51.44
CA LYS A 74 -7.76 29.02 -52.10
C LYS A 74 -7.47 28.97 -53.60
N GLY A 75 -7.27 27.79 -54.15
CA GLY A 75 -7.19 27.54 -55.59
C GLY A 75 -8.32 26.61 -56.02
N LYS A 76 -9.21 27.11 -56.87
CA LYS A 76 -10.24 26.33 -57.57
C LYS A 76 -9.58 25.31 -58.49
N ILE A 77 -10.11 24.09 -58.50
CA ILE A 77 -9.81 23.06 -59.50
C ILE A 77 -10.92 23.16 -60.56
N GLU A 78 -10.61 23.79 -61.68
CA GLU A 78 -11.40 23.75 -62.92
C GLU A 78 -10.49 23.19 -64.04
N ASP A 79 -11.02 22.21 -64.77
CA ASP A 79 -10.64 21.72 -66.11
C ASP A 79 -9.21 21.19 -66.37
N ALA A 80 -9.03 19.89 -66.16
CA ALA A 80 -8.03 19.09 -66.89
C ALA A 80 -8.73 17.98 -67.70
N ARG A 81 -8.71 18.12 -69.02
CA ARG A 81 -9.18 17.10 -69.98
C ARG A 81 -8.22 15.90 -69.97
N PRO A 82 -8.69 14.66 -70.18
CA PRO A 82 -7.81 13.51 -70.34
C PRO A 82 -7.07 13.58 -71.68
N VAL A 83 -5.74 13.63 -71.63
CA VAL A 83 -4.88 13.41 -72.81
C VAL A 83 -4.79 11.90 -73.02
N THR A 84 -5.36 11.42 -74.12
CA THR A 84 -5.21 10.04 -74.59
C THR A 84 -3.81 9.90 -75.17
N VAL A 85 -2.92 9.23 -74.45
CA VAL A 85 -1.61 8.81 -74.97
C VAL A 85 -1.81 7.45 -75.64
N THR A 86 -1.87 7.44 -76.96
CA THR A 86 -1.77 6.23 -77.79
C THR A 86 -0.32 5.76 -77.78
N ILE A 87 -0.07 4.64 -77.10
CA ILE A 87 1.22 3.93 -77.17
C ILE A 87 1.18 3.04 -78.43
N PRO A 88 2.22 3.02 -79.28
CA PRO A 88 2.25 2.15 -80.44
C PRO A 88 2.31 0.68 -80.01
N GLU A 89 1.28 -0.07 -80.39
CA GLU A 89 1.09 -1.49 -80.16
C GLU A 89 1.89 -2.30 -81.20
N GLU A 90 3.22 -2.18 -81.20
CA GLU A 90 4.09 -2.95 -82.11
C GLU A 90 5.55 -2.98 -81.63
N SER A 91 5.82 -3.45 -80.40
CA SER A 91 7.20 -3.81 -79.96
C SER A 91 7.25 -4.60 -78.64
N LEU A 92 6.42 -5.63 -78.45
CA LEU A 92 6.41 -6.44 -77.21
C LEU A 92 6.27 -7.95 -77.45
N LEU A 93 6.96 -8.51 -78.44
CA LEU A 93 6.92 -9.96 -78.70
C LEU A 93 8.25 -10.47 -79.27
N SER A 94 9.33 -10.45 -78.47
CA SER A 94 10.48 -11.35 -78.64
C SER A 94 11.55 -11.21 -77.54
N GLU A 95 11.23 -11.60 -76.30
CA GLU A 95 12.20 -12.18 -75.35
C GLU A 95 11.44 -12.63 -74.09
N VAL A 96 10.77 -13.77 -74.19
CA VAL A 96 10.35 -14.51 -72.99
C VAL A 96 11.61 -15.19 -72.48
N GLN A 97 12.34 -14.48 -71.62
CA GLN A 97 13.42 -15.04 -70.83
C GLN A 97 12.78 -16.14 -69.97
N GLU A 98 13.14 -17.41 -70.21
CA GLU A 98 12.66 -18.54 -69.42
C GLU A 98 12.87 -18.22 -67.94
N LEU A 99 11.77 -18.06 -67.19
CA LEU A 99 11.84 -17.85 -65.75
C LEU A 99 12.64 -19.03 -65.18
N PRO A 100 13.73 -18.78 -64.43
CA PRO A 100 14.53 -19.84 -63.86
C PRO A 100 13.63 -20.77 -63.04
N PRO A 101 13.85 -22.10 -63.11
CA PRO A 101 13.02 -23.05 -62.39
C PRO A 101 12.97 -22.69 -60.90
N GLU A 102 11.76 -22.68 -60.34
CA GLU A 102 11.51 -22.39 -58.94
C GLU A 102 12.41 -23.27 -58.06
N ARG A 103 13.37 -22.64 -57.38
CA ARG A 103 14.39 -23.35 -56.60
C ARG A 103 13.72 -23.90 -55.35
N VAL A 104 13.58 -25.22 -55.27
CA VAL A 104 13.07 -25.89 -54.06
C VAL A 104 14.09 -25.74 -52.95
N ILE A 105 13.80 -24.89 -51.96
CA ILE A 105 14.66 -24.69 -50.79
C ILE A 105 14.40 -25.82 -49.78
N PRO A 106 15.40 -26.60 -49.38
CA PRO A 106 15.22 -27.65 -48.38
C PRO A 106 14.80 -27.09 -47.02
N GLU A 107 14.13 -27.90 -46.20
CA GLU A 107 13.80 -27.54 -44.82
C GLU A 107 15.04 -27.63 -43.92
N LEU A 108 15.18 -26.65 -43.02
CA LEU A 108 16.18 -26.66 -41.97
C LEU A 108 15.98 -27.90 -41.09
N GLN A 109 17.07 -28.60 -40.72
CA GLN A 109 17.02 -29.80 -39.90
C GLN A 109 17.44 -29.55 -38.45
N GLU A 110 18.52 -28.80 -38.24
CA GLU A 110 19.11 -28.53 -36.93
C GLU A 110 19.28 -27.02 -36.68
N SER A 111 19.89 -26.67 -35.54
CA SER A 111 20.18 -25.28 -35.19
C SER A 111 21.37 -24.70 -35.96
N VAL A 112 21.29 -23.41 -36.26
CA VAL A 112 22.30 -22.65 -37.03
C VAL A 112 22.67 -21.36 -36.32
N GLY A 113 23.96 -21.01 -36.33
CA GLY A 113 24.50 -19.82 -35.71
C GLY A 113 25.24 -20.14 -34.42
N ARG A 114 25.23 -19.21 -33.47
CA ARG A 114 25.99 -19.32 -32.22
C ARG A 114 25.40 -20.42 -31.33
N GLY A 115 26.23 -21.38 -30.92
CA GLY A 115 25.85 -22.57 -30.17
C GLY A 115 25.04 -23.59 -30.99
N GLY A 116 24.92 -23.37 -32.30
CA GLY A 116 24.19 -24.24 -33.22
C GLY A 116 24.96 -25.50 -33.62
N VAL A 117 24.26 -26.49 -34.16
CA VAL A 117 24.88 -27.69 -34.75
C VAL A 117 25.62 -27.35 -36.04
N ASN A 118 25.16 -26.33 -36.78
CA ASN A 118 25.83 -25.77 -37.95
C ASN A 118 26.17 -26.82 -39.02
N ARG A 119 25.18 -27.67 -39.36
CA ARG A 119 25.28 -28.50 -40.56
C ARG A 119 25.42 -27.60 -41.77
N LYS A 120 26.30 -27.96 -42.70
CA LYS A 120 26.58 -27.14 -43.89
C LYS A 120 25.31 -26.81 -44.66
N GLU A 121 24.46 -27.80 -44.88
CA GLU A 121 23.21 -27.65 -45.62
C GLU A 121 22.25 -26.67 -44.92
N ASP A 122 22.18 -26.74 -43.59
CA ASP A 122 21.36 -25.83 -42.78
C ASP A 122 21.93 -24.40 -42.80
N VAL A 123 23.25 -24.25 -42.76
CA VAL A 123 23.92 -22.95 -42.88
C VAL A 123 23.66 -22.33 -44.25
N GLU A 124 23.75 -23.09 -45.33
CA GLU A 124 23.47 -22.62 -46.69
C GLU A 124 22.02 -22.14 -46.85
N ILE A 125 21.05 -22.83 -46.23
CA ILE A 125 19.64 -22.38 -46.20
C ILE A 125 19.52 -21.01 -45.52
N VAL A 126 20.17 -20.81 -44.37
CA VAL A 126 20.10 -19.54 -43.65
C VAL A 126 20.86 -18.44 -44.39
N GLN A 127 22.03 -18.75 -44.98
CA GLN A 127 22.78 -17.82 -45.83
C GLN A 127 21.94 -17.37 -47.02
N TYR A 128 21.20 -18.27 -47.67
CA TYR A 128 20.31 -17.92 -48.78
C TYR A 128 19.32 -16.82 -48.40
N TYR A 129 18.58 -16.99 -47.30
CA TYR A 129 17.61 -15.98 -46.90
C TYR A 129 18.28 -14.67 -46.47
N LEU A 130 19.42 -14.71 -45.78
CA LEU A 130 20.14 -13.50 -45.39
C LEU A 130 20.75 -12.74 -46.58
N LEU A 131 21.16 -13.45 -47.65
CA LEU A 131 21.56 -12.86 -48.92
C LEU A 131 20.38 -12.16 -49.60
N GLU A 132 19.21 -12.82 -49.66
CA GLU A 132 18.00 -12.21 -50.24
C GLU A 132 17.60 -10.92 -49.52
N LEU A 133 17.75 -10.88 -48.19
CA LEU A 133 17.49 -9.68 -47.39
C LEU A 133 18.59 -8.62 -47.49
N GLY A 134 19.71 -8.90 -48.18
CA GLY A 134 20.85 -8.00 -48.29
C GLY A 134 21.65 -7.83 -46.99
N LEU A 135 21.53 -8.79 -46.06
CA LEU A 135 22.26 -8.82 -44.78
C LEU A 135 23.58 -9.60 -44.86
N LEU A 136 23.78 -10.36 -45.95
CA LEU A 136 25.04 -10.97 -46.35
C LEU A 136 25.38 -10.57 -47.78
N SER A 137 26.67 -10.60 -48.12
CA SER A 137 27.16 -10.51 -49.50
C SER A 137 27.49 -11.89 -50.06
N GLU A 138 27.52 -12.03 -51.39
CA GLU A 138 27.91 -13.30 -52.02
C GLU A 138 29.29 -13.79 -51.59
N THR A 139 30.21 -12.87 -51.25
CA THR A 139 31.54 -13.20 -50.73
C THR A 139 31.55 -13.72 -49.29
N ASP A 140 30.45 -13.54 -48.56
CA ASP A 140 30.28 -14.05 -47.19
C ASP A 140 29.71 -15.47 -47.15
N THR A 141 29.41 -16.06 -48.31
CA THR A 141 28.89 -17.43 -48.42
C THR A 141 29.99 -18.47 -48.19
N LEU A 142 29.58 -19.64 -47.72
CA LEU A 142 30.52 -20.74 -47.50
C LEU A 142 31.17 -21.19 -48.83
N PRO A 143 32.46 -21.55 -48.83
CA PRO A 143 33.09 -22.16 -49.99
C PRO A 143 32.47 -23.54 -50.27
N GLN A 144 32.35 -23.91 -51.55
CA GLN A 144 31.75 -25.18 -51.99
C GLN A 144 32.39 -26.42 -51.33
N GLU A 145 33.67 -26.34 -50.94
CA GLU A 145 34.43 -27.44 -50.32
C GLU A 145 34.32 -27.51 -48.79
N ALA A 146 33.43 -26.73 -48.16
CA ALA A 146 33.25 -26.77 -46.71
C ALA A 146 32.82 -28.16 -46.21
N GLY A 147 33.29 -28.56 -45.02
CA GLY A 147 32.94 -29.83 -44.36
C GLY A 147 31.46 -29.91 -43.97
N THR A 148 30.97 -31.09 -43.61
CA THR A 148 29.55 -31.33 -43.31
C THR A 148 29.06 -30.70 -42.01
N LEU A 149 29.96 -30.49 -41.04
CA LEU A 149 29.71 -29.77 -39.80
C LEU A 149 30.73 -28.64 -39.69
N LEU A 150 30.23 -27.44 -39.35
CA LEU A 150 31.03 -26.22 -39.33
C LEU A 150 31.16 -25.71 -37.91
N GLU A 151 32.38 -25.36 -37.53
CA GLU A 151 32.65 -24.68 -36.27
C GLU A 151 32.21 -23.21 -36.36
N GLU A 152 31.80 -22.61 -35.24
CA GLU A 152 31.38 -21.19 -35.20
C GLU A 152 32.42 -20.24 -35.82
N ALA A 153 33.71 -20.54 -35.63
CA ALA A 153 34.81 -19.75 -36.18
C ALA A 153 34.85 -19.73 -37.72
N GLN A 154 34.17 -20.67 -38.39
CA GLN A 154 34.07 -20.77 -39.84
C GLN A 154 32.87 -20.01 -40.42
N ILE A 155 31.93 -19.56 -39.57
CA ILE A 155 30.71 -18.84 -39.97
C ILE A 155 30.56 -17.46 -39.28
N PRO A 156 31.63 -16.66 -39.09
CA PRO A 156 31.55 -15.41 -38.33
C PRO A 156 30.65 -14.36 -39.00
N HIS A 157 30.61 -14.32 -40.33
CA HIS A 157 29.75 -13.39 -41.08
C HIS A 157 28.27 -13.76 -40.96
N LEU A 158 27.95 -15.05 -40.98
CA LEU A 158 26.59 -15.52 -40.69
C LEU A 158 26.13 -15.11 -39.29
N ILE A 159 26.96 -15.34 -38.28
CA ILE A 159 26.65 -14.99 -36.89
C ILE A 159 26.42 -13.47 -36.76
N ALA A 160 27.26 -12.65 -37.40
CA ALA A 160 27.08 -11.20 -37.44
C ALA A 160 25.77 -10.79 -38.12
N ALA A 161 25.44 -11.38 -39.27
CA ALA A 161 24.19 -11.11 -39.98
C ALA A 161 22.96 -11.54 -39.17
N LEU A 162 23.02 -12.66 -38.45
CA LEU A 162 21.96 -13.08 -37.52
C LEU A 162 21.80 -12.11 -36.35
N TYR A 163 22.89 -11.55 -35.82
CA TYR A 163 22.80 -10.47 -34.83
C TYR A 163 22.08 -9.25 -35.39
N THR A 164 22.49 -8.78 -36.57
CA THR A 164 21.85 -7.64 -37.25
C THR A 164 20.38 -7.92 -37.53
N PHE A 165 20.04 -9.12 -38.00
CA PHE A 165 18.65 -9.51 -38.25
C PHE A 165 17.81 -9.48 -36.98
N GLN A 166 18.25 -10.16 -35.91
CA GLN A 166 17.50 -10.19 -34.66
C GLN A 166 17.39 -8.80 -34.00
N GLU A 167 18.46 -8.01 -34.05
CA GLU A 167 18.54 -6.71 -33.38
C GLU A 167 17.89 -5.59 -34.17
N GLU A 168 18.26 -5.43 -35.44
CA GLU A 168 17.91 -4.26 -36.25
C GLU A 168 16.68 -4.47 -37.11
N VAL A 169 16.39 -5.73 -37.50
CA VAL A 169 15.21 -6.05 -38.31
C VAL A 169 14.04 -6.48 -37.42
N LEU A 170 14.26 -7.40 -36.49
CA LEU A 170 13.21 -7.92 -35.59
C LEU A 170 13.05 -7.08 -34.31
N HIS A 171 13.97 -6.14 -34.06
CA HIS A 171 13.98 -5.31 -32.85
C HIS A 171 14.01 -6.12 -31.55
N TRP A 172 14.58 -7.31 -31.51
CA TRP A 172 14.63 -8.09 -30.28
C TRP A 172 15.63 -7.49 -29.28
N GLN A 173 15.26 -7.48 -27.99
CA GLN A 173 16.17 -7.04 -26.92
C GLN A 173 17.22 -8.11 -26.61
N ASN A 174 16.80 -9.39 -26.63
CA ASN A 174 17.67 -10.53 -26.44
C ASN A 174 18.03 -11.08 -27.81
N ARG A 175 19.29 -10.92 -28.20
CA ARG A 175 19.86 -11.45 -29.44
C ARG A 175 20.90 -12.50 -29.07
N ASP A 176 20.76 -13.68 -29.63
CA ASP A 176 21.68 -14.81 -29.41
C ASP A 176 22.47 -15.17 -30.67
N ALA A 177 22.07 -14.63 -31.83
CA ALA A 177 22.55 -15.03 -33.16
C ALA A 177 22.39 -16.54 -33.40
N ASN A 178 21.31 -17.13 -32.88
CA ASN A 178 20.97 -18.52 -33.06
C ASN A 178 19.58 -18.68 -33.71
N ILE A 179 19.53 -19.60 -34.65
CA ILE A 179 18.30 -20.19 -35.18
C ILE A 179 18.17 -21.55 -34.52
N GLY A 180 17.38 -21.64 -33.45
CA GLY A 180 17.28 -22.81 -32.57
C GLY A 180 16.64 -24.07 -33.19
N GLY A 181 16.56 -24.16 -34.51
CA GLY A 181 16.01 -25.30 -35.25
C GLY A 181 14.81 -24.94 -36.15
N PRO A 182 14.15 -25.97 -36.71
CA PRO A 182 13.15 -25.82 -37.77
C PRO A 182 11.91 -25.02 -37.36
N SER A 183 11.60 -25.00 -36.07
CA SER A 183 10.45 -24.29 -35.47
C SER A 183 10.85 -22.98 -34.78
N SER A 184 12.07 -22.50 -34.97
CA SER A 184 12.51 -21.27 -34.32
C SER A 184 11.81 -20.04 -34.91
N LYS A 185 11.43 -19.10 -34.03
CA LYS A 185 10.81 -17.83 -34.42
C LYS A 185 11.72 -17.00 -35.34
N THR A 186 13.05 -17.13 -35.17
CA THR A 186 14.02 -16.46 -36.03
C THR A 186 13.91 -16.97 -37.46
N LEU A 187 13.82 -18.30 -37.66
CA LEU A 187 13.66 -18.89 -39.00
C LEU A 187 12.32 -18.51 -39.63
N GLU A 188 11.23 -18.58 -38.85
CA GLU A 188 9.90 -18.20 -39.34
C GLU A 188 9.87 -16.75 -39.81
N ALA A 189 10.44 -15.83 -39.03
CA ALA A 189 10.55 -14.43 -39.41
C ALA A 189 11.45 -14.24 -40.64
N LEU A 190 12.56 -14.97 -40.73
CA LEU A 190 13.50 -14.90 -41.84
C LEU A 190 12.86 -15.35 -43.16
N LYS A 191 11.99 -16.37 -43.12
CA LYS A 191 11.26 -16.89 -44.30
C LYS A 191 10.13 -15.97 -44.78
N THR A 192 9.57 -15.16 -43.89
CA THR A 192 8.32 -14.42 -44.15
C THR A 192 8.54 -12.95 -44.45
N ILE A 193 9.65 -12.38 -43.99
CA ILE A 193 9.97 -10.97 -44.19
C ILE A 193 10.51 -10.70 -45.59
N THR A 194 10.04 -9.63 -46.23
CA THR A 194 10.58 -9.22 -47.55
C THR A 194 11.80 -8.30 -47.40
N PRO A 195 12.66 -8.17 -48.43
CA PRO A 195 13.80 -7.26 -48.40
C PRO A 195 13.42 -5.80 -48.10
N GLU A 196 12.30 -5.32 -48.65
CA GLU A 196 11.79 -3.96 -48.40
C GLU A 196 11.35 -3.78 -46.95
N GLN A 197 10.70 -4.80 -46.38
CA GLN A 197 10.31 -4.79 -44.98
C GLN A 197 11.55 -4.80 -44.08
N ALA A 198 12.54 -5.66 -44.36
CA ALA A 198 13.77 -5.73 -43.59
C ALA A 198 14.50 -4.38 -43.58
N LYS A 199 14.70 -3.77 -44.76
CA LYS A 199 15.31 -2.44 -44.89
C LYS A 199 14.53 -1.36 -44.12
N ALA A 200 13.19 -1.34 -44.26
CA ALA A 200 12.34 -0.38 -43.56
C ALA A 200 12.37 -0.56 -42.03
N GLN A 201 12.59 -1.78 -41.53
CA GLN A 201 12.78 -2.02 -40.09
C GLN A 201 14.15 -1.52 -39.63
N MET A 202 15.22 -1.80 -40.38
CA MET A 202 16.57 -1.31 -40.06
C MET A 202 16.63 0.22 -40.02
N GLU A 203 15.95 0.92 -40.93
CA GLU A 203 15.87 2.40 -40.92
C GLU A 203 15.21 2.94 -39.64
N LYS A 204 14.29 2.18 -39.01
CA LYS A 204 13.65 2.56 -37.74
C LYS A 204 14.49 2.22 -36.51
N TYR A 205 15.43 1.29 -36.63
CA TYR A 205 16.19 0.76 -35.50
C TYR A 205 16.94 1.84 -34.69
N PRO A 206 17.62 2.84 -35.29
CA PRO A 206 18.30 3.89 -34.51
C PRO A 206 17.37 4.63 -33.53
N ALA A 207 16.14 4.92 -33.95
CA ALA A 207 15.15 5.58 -33.09
C ALA A 207 14.66 4.67 -31.97
N ILE A 208 14.45 3.37 -32.28
CA ILE A 208 14.06 2.36 -31.29
C ILE A 208 15.16 2.16 -30.26
N LYS A 209 16.42 2.07 -30.70
CA LYS A 209 17.60 1.95 -29.84
C LYS A 209 17.74 3.16 -28.91
N ALA A 210 17.69 4.38 -29.46
CA ALA A 210 17.76 5.61 -28.67
C ALA A 210 16.65 5.69 -27.62
N LYS A 211 15.42 5.27 -27.97
CA LYS A 211 14.31 5.21 -27.01
C LYS A 211 14.60 4.20 -25.88
N ARG A 212 15.09 3.01 -26.21
CA ARG A 212 15.43 1.98 -25.21
C ARG A 212 16.53 2.46 -24.26
N GLU A 213 17.55 3.12 -24.77
CA GLU A 213 18.63 3.69 -23.96
C GLU A 213 18.11 4.80 -23.04
N ALA A 214 17.21 5.66 -23.53
CA ALA A 214 16.55 6.69 -22.73
C ALA A 214 15.66 6.08 -21.62
N ASP A 215 14.85 5.08 -21.95
CA ASP A 215 13.99 4.37 -21.00
C ASP A 215 14.83 3.64 -19.92
N ALA A 216 15.93 3.00 -20.32
CA ALA A 216 16.87 2.36 -19.40
C ALA A 216 17.56 3.37 -18.47
N ALA A 217 17.97 4.52 -18.99
CA ALA A 217 18.56 5.60 -18.18
C ALA A 217 17.54 6.21 -17.21
N ALA A 218 16.30 6.40 -17.65
CA ALA A 218 15.20 6.89 -16.80
C ALA A 218 14.90 5.90 -15.66
N LYS A 219 14.82 4.60 -15.97
CA LYS A 219 14.65 3.55 -14.97
C LYS A 219 15.80 3.52 -13.96
N ALA A 220 17.05 3.55 -14.44
CA ALA A 220 18.22 3.57 -13.55
C ALA A 220 18.23 4.80 -12.61
N LYS A 221 17.80 5.96 -13.10
CA LYS A 221 17.65 7.17 -12.28
C LYS A 221 16.55 6.99 -11.21
N ALA A 222 15.40 6.44 -11.59
CA ALA A 222 14.30 6.16 -10.67
C ALA A 222 14.71 5.15 -9.58
N ASP A 223 15.41 4.09 -9.96
CA ASP A 223 15.93 3.08 -9.02
C ASP A 223 16.94 3.69 -8.03
N ALA A 224 17.84 4.57 -8.50
CA ALA A 224 18.79 5.28 -7.64
C ALA A 224 18.10 6.23 -6.65
N GLU A 225 17.06 6.94 -7.08
CA GLU A 225 16.26 7.82 -6.21
C GLU A 225 15.48 7.01 -5.16
N ALA A 226 14.88 5.88 -5.57
CA ALA A 226 14.19 4.97 -4.68
C ALA A 226 15.14 4.38 -3.62
N GLN A 227 16.36 4.00 -4.01
CA GLN A 227 17.38 3.54 -3.07
C GLN A 227 17.74 4.63 -2.04
N LYS A 228 17.97 5.86 -2.51
CA LYS A 228 18.27 7.00 -1.61
C LYS A 228 17.14 7.25 -0.61
N LYS A 229 15.88 7.15 -1.03
CA LYS A 229 14.71 7.27 -0.14
C LYS A 229 14.69 6.17 0.93
N ARG A 230 14.92 4.91 0.53
CA ARG A 230 15.00 3.76 1.46
C ARG A 230 16.10 3.93 2.50
N GLU A 231 17.26 4.46 2.11
CA GLU A 231 18.37 4.73 3.03
C GLU A 231 18.02 5.83 4.04
N GLN A 232 17.34 6.90 3.62
CA GLN A 232 16.84 7.95 4.52
C GLN A 232 15.81 7.43 5.52
N GLU A 233 14.86 6.60 5.08
CA GLU A 233 13.86 5.97 5.95
C GLU A 233 14.51 5.04 6.97
N ARG A 234 15.48 4.22 6.54
CA ARG A 234 16.25 3.35 7.44
C ARG A 234 17.02 4.16 8.49
N ALA A 235 17.59 5.31 8.11
CA ALA A 235 18.27 6.20 9.04
C ALA A 235 17.30 6.81 10.07
N LYS A 236 16.11 7.24 9.64
CA LYS A 236 15.05 7.74 10.53
C LYS A 236 14.58 6.66 11.52
N LEU A 237 14.36 5.43 11.05
CA LEU A 237 13.97 4.31 11.90
C LEU A 237 15.04 4.01 12.96
N LYS A 238 16.32 3.97 12.57
CA LYS A 238 17.43 3.74 13.50
C LYS A 238 17.54 4.84 14.55
N ALA A 239 17.34 6.10 14.15
CA ALA A 239 17.32 7.24 15.08
C ALA A 239 16.15 7.15 16.08
N SER A 240 14.95 6.79 15.61
CA SER A 240 13.78 6.57 16.48
C SER A 240 14.01 5.44 17.48
N GLN A 241 14.57 4.31 17.04
CA GLN A 241 14.90 3.19 17.92
C GLN A 241 15.95 3.56 18.96
N ALA A 242 16.99 4.31 18.59
CA ALA A 242 17.99 4.82 19.52
C ALA A 242 17.39 5.77 20.55
N ALA A 243 16.47 6.66 20.14
CA ALA A 243 15.75 7.55 21.05
C ALA A 243 14.87 6.77 22.04
N LYS A 244 14.10 5.77 21.56
CA LYS A 244 13.31 4.89 22.43
C LYS A 244 14.17 4.14 23.43
N LYS A 245 15.32 3.60 22.99
CA LYS A 245 16.26 2.91 23.89
C LYS A 245 16.82 3.86 24.96
N LYS A 246 17.22 5.07 24.56
CA LYS A 246 17.71 6.09 25.51
C LYS A 246 16.64 6.48 26.53
N GLU A 247 15.39 6.60 26.10
CA GLU A 247 14.27 6.89 27.00
C GLU A 247 13.98 5.74 27.96
N GLN A 248 14.03 4.49 27.48
CA GLN A 248 13.92 3.31 28.34
C GLN A 248 15.04 3.28 29.39
N GLU A 249 16.28 3.54 29.00
CA GLU A 249 17.42 3.64 29.92
C GLU A 249 17.24 4.78 30.95
N ARG A 250 16.64 5.91 30.54
CA ARG A 250 16.28 7.01 31.44
C ARG A 250 15.23 6.57 32.46
N ILE A 251 14.14 5.94 32.02
CA ILE A 251 13.06 5.45 32.88
C ILE A 251 13.58 4.38 33.85
N GLU A 252 14.41 3.45 33.38
CA GLU A 252 15.08 2.42 34.20
C GLU A 252 15.91 3.08 35.32
N LYS A 253 16.62 4.17 35.00
CA LYS A 253 17.38 4.94 35.99
C LYS A 253 16.48 5.60 37.03
N LEU A 254 15.36 6.21 36.61
CA LEU A 254 14.40 6.84 37.53
C LEU A 254 13.79 5.82 38.49
N LYS A 255 13.39 4.64 37.97
CA LYS A 255 12.83 3.53 38.76
C LYS A 255 13.79 2.99 39.81
N ASN A 256 15.07 2.89 39.46
CA ASN A 256 16.09 2.31 40.32
C ASN A 256 16.83 3.34 41.21
N GLU A 257 16.48 4.62 41.12
CA GLU A 257 17.06 5.64 41.99
C GLU A 257 16.62 5.40 43.43
N ALA A 258 17.58 5.40 44.37
CA ALA A 258 17.29 5.10 45.76
C ALA A 258 16.42 6.20 46.38
N SER A 259 15.37 5.78 47.08
CA SER A 259 14.39 6.68 47.73
C SER A 259 14.70 6.93 49.21
N ASP A 260 15.95 6.70 49.64
CA ASP A 260 16.40 7.07 50.98
C ASP A 260 16.67 8.57 51.09
N GLN A 261 16.64 9.10 52.32
CA GLN A 261 16.80 10.52 52.59
C GLN A 261 18.04 11.11 51.90
N ASN A 262 19.23 10.52 52.11
CA ASN A 262 20.49 11.06 51.59
C ASN A 262 20.49 11.12 50.05
N SER A 263 19.98 10.09 49.38
CA SER A 263 19.85 10.06 47.92
C SER A 263 18.98 11.22 47.42
N VAL A 264 17.83 11.43 48.05
CA VAL A 264 16.89 12.49 47.67
C VAL A 264 17.47 13.89 47.93
N GLU A 265 18.10 14.14 49.09
CA GLU A 265 18.70 15.46 49.36
C GLU A 265 19.80 15.79 48.35
N ASN A 266 20.63 14.81 48.01
CA ASN A 266 21.70 15.01 47.04
C ASN A 266 21.19 15.38 45.64
N LYS A 267 20.02 14.88 45.23
CA LYS A 267 19.41 15.18 43.91
C LYS A 267 18.72 16.53 43.86
N LEU A 268 18.12 16.94 44.97
CA LEU A 268 17.38 18.20 45.07
C LEU A 268 18.28 19.37 45.49
N LYS A 269 19.54 19.10 45.85
CA LYS A 269 20.54 20.10 46.17
C LYS A 269 20.69 21.14 45.06
N GLY A 270 20.45 22.41 45.41
CA GLY A 270 20.60 23.55 44.51
C GLY A 270 19.32 23.95 43.79
N LEU A 271 18.20 23.26 44.03
CA LEU A 271 16.87 23.77 43.68
C LEU A 271 16.39 24.67 44.83
N GLU A 272 15.97 25.89 44.52
CA GLU A 272 15.77 26.95 45.52
C GLU A 272 14.28 27.23 45.80
N SER A 273 13.36 26.56 45.12
CA SER A 273 11.92 26.75 45.31
C SER A 273 11.11 25.47 45.10
N ASN A 274 9.94 25.38 45.73
CA ASN A 274 8.95 24.34 45.46
C ASN A 274 8.60 24.18 43.97
N LYS A 275 8.62 25.26 43.19
CA LYS A 275 8.34 25.20 41.74
C LYS A 275 9.44 24.47 40.97
N GLU A 276 10.71 24.70 41.32
CA GLU A 276 11.85 24.02 40.70
C GLU A 276 11.91 22.55 41.13
N ILE A 277 11.69 22.27 42.41
CA ILE A 277 11.60 20.90 42.94
C ILE A 277 10.44 20.15 42.28
N ALA A 278 9.25 20.76 42.18
CA ALA A 278 8.12 20.15 41.49
C ALA A 278 8.44 19.85 40.03
N ALA A 279 9.05 20.79 39.30
CA ALA A 279 9.45 20.58 37.90
C ALA A 279 10.42 19.40 37.73
N PHE A 280 11.35 19.23 38.68
CA PHE A 280 12.25 18.07 38.71
C PHE A 280 11.52 16.77 39.04
N LEU A 281 10.60 16.78 40.01
CA LEU A 281 9.92 15.58 40.50
C LEU A 281 8.85 15.02 39.56
N ILE A 282 8.35 15.78 38.59
CA ILE A 282 7.34 15.31 37.61
C ILE A 282 7.78 13.99 36.95
N ASP A 283 9.05 13.88 36.55
CA ASP A 283 9.59 12.68 35.92
C ASP A 283 9.57 11.44 36.84
N TYR A 284 9.56 11.66 38.16
CA TYR A 284 9.57 10.58 39.16
C TYR A 284 8.15 10.13 39.55
N VAL A 285 7.11 10.94 39.31
CA VAL A 285 5.73 10.65 39.75
C VAL A 285 5.23 9.31 39.23
N ASP A 286 5.41 9.04 37.93
CA ASP A 286 4.93 7.82 37.27
C ASP A 286 5.90 6.63 37.39
N HIS A 287 7.12 6.86 37.91
CA HIS A 287 8.22 5.91 37.79
C HIS A 287 8.84 5.53 39.13
N ASN A 288 8.79 6.38 40.13
CA ASN A 288 9.33 6.16 41.47
C ASN A 288 8.57 6.98 42.52
N PRO A 289 7.32 6.59 42.83
CA PRO A 289 6.47 7.32 43.78
C PRO A 289 7.09 7.41 45.17
N ALA A 290 7.85 6.40 45.60
CA ALA A 290 8.55 6.41 46.87
C ALA A 290 9.59 7.54 46.97
N PHE A 291 10.31 7.83 45.87
CA PHE A 291 11.25 8.95 45.82
C PHE A 291 10.53 10.29 45.98
N VAL A 292 9.39 10.45 45.31
CA VAL A 292 8.55 11.67 45.42
C VAL A 292 8.03 11.86 46.84
N ILE A 293 7.50 10.80 47.47
CA ILE A 293 7.06 10.84 48.87
C ILE A 293 8.22 11.26 49.79
N GLN A 294 9.41 10.68 49.61
CA GLN A 294 10.57 11.02 50.43
C GLN A 294 11.03 12.47 50.22
N ALA A 295 10.96 12.98 48.99
CA ALA A 295 11.26 14.38 48.68
C ALA A 295 10.33 15.34 49.42
N ILE A 296 9.03 15.06 49.41
CA ILE A 296 8.04 15.90 50.12
C ILE A 296 8.27 15.85 51.62
N LYS A 297 8.55 14.66 52.20
CA LYS A 297 8.87 14.52 53.64
C LYS A 297 10.05 15.39 54.07
N ASN A 298 11.08 15.46 53.23
CA ASN A 298 12.32 16.16 53.56
C ASN A 298 12.27 17.67 53.27
N ASN A 299 11.30 18.14 52.48
CA ASN A 299 11.22 19.54 52.04
C ASN A 299 11.15 20.54 53.21
N SER A 300 10.50 20.15 54.31
CA SER A 300 10.35 20.95 55.53
C SER A 300 11.68 21.39 56.17
N GLY A 301 12.80 20.75 55.83
CA GLY A 301 14.13 21.09 56.33
C GLY A 301 15.01 21.92 55.40
N TRP A 302 14.66 22.08 54.11
CA TRP A 302 15.57 22.65 53.10
C TRP A 302 15.22 24.08 52.69
N ILE A 303 13.94 24.39 52.60
CA ILE A 303 13.49 25.72 52.23
C ILE A 303 12.83 26.34 53.45
N ALA A 304 13.52 27.31 54.06
CA ALA A 304 13.05 27.99 55.26
C ALA A 304 11.70 28.67 54.96
N ASN A 305 10.66 28.28 55.70
CA ASN A 305 9.28 28.75 55.60
C ASN A 305 8.43 28.22 54.44
N GLU A 306 8.86 27.19 53.70
CA GLU A 306 7.98 26.49 52.76
C GLU A 306 7.43 25.20 53.40
N ASN A 307 6.11 25.03 53.34
CA ASN A 307 5.43 23.89 53.93
C ASN A 307 5.37 22.73 52.92
N THR A 308 5.10 21.51 53.41
CA THR A 308 5.03 20.30 52.57
C THR A 308 3.78 20.27 51.67
N ASP A 309 2.71 20.97 52.06
CA ASP A 309 1.50 21.19 51.25
C ASP A 309 1.80 21.99 49.98
N ASP A 310 2.57 23.09 50.08
CA ASP A 310 2.96 23.94 48.95
C ASP A 310 3.67 23.14 47.84
N LEU A 311 4.58 22.23 48.21
CA LEU A 311 5.28 21.37 47.25
C LEU A 311 4.33 20.37 46.60
N SER A 312 3.48 19.71 47.40
CA SER A 312 2.46 18.79 46.89
C SER A 312 1.52 19.49 45.91
N PHE A 313 1.06 20.69 46.24
CA PHE A 313 0.22 21.52 45.38
C PHE A 313 0.94 21.90 44.08
N ALA A 314 2.22 22.29 44.15
CA ALA A 314 3.03 22.62 42.98
C ALA A 314 3.22 21.43 42.04
N ILE A 315 3.46 20.22 42.58
CA ILE A 315 3.57 18.98 41.81
C ILE A 315 2.23 18.66 41.13
N LEU A 316 1.13 18.65 41.87
CA LEU A 316 -0.20 18.37 41.34
C LEU A 316 -0.61 19.36 40.24
N THR A 317 -0.39 20.65 40.46
CA THR A 317 -0.63 21.72 39.48
C THR A 317 0.17 21.51 38.20
N LYS A 318 1.40 21.00 38.30
CA LYS A 318 2.23 20.67 37.14
C LYS A 318 1.80 19.42 36.41
N ILE A 319 1.34 18.39 37.12
CA ILE A 319 0.84 17.15 36.53
C ILE A 319 -0.49 17.37 35.81
N GLY A 320 -1.39 18.15 36.41
CA GLY A 320 -2.75 18.40 35.90
C GLY A 320 -3.76 17.34 36.35
N LYS A 321 -5.02 17.77 36.51
CA LYS A 321 -6.12 16.92 37.06
C LYS A 321 -6.40 15.69 36.20
N SER A 322 -6.16 15.76 34.88
CA SER A 322 -6.37 14.64 33.93
C SER A 322 -5.48 13.43 34.21
N LYS A 323 -4.31 13.64 34.84
CA LYS A 323 -3.33 12.58 35.12
C LYS A 323 -3.47 11.96 36.50
N LEU A 324 -4.37 12.44 37.36
CA LEU A 324 -4.54 11.88 38.71
C LEU A 324 -4.84 10.38 38.69
N GLY A 325 -5.55 9.87 37.67
CA GLY A 325 -5.88 8.45 37.54
C GLY A 325 -4.70 7.53 37.22
N SER A 326 -3.56 8.06 36.76
CA SER A 326 -2.35 7.26 36.48
C SER A 326 -1.33 7.26 37.61
N ILE A 327 -1.49 8.16 38.59
CA ILE A 327 -0.56 8.29 39.72
C ILE A 327 -0.74 7.10 40.68
N ASP A 328 0.37 6.62 41.23
CA ASP A 328 0.37 5.59 42.26
C ASP A 328 -0.53 5.96 43.45
N LYS A 329 -1.30 4.97 43.95
CA LYS A 329 -2.31 5.18 44.98
C LYS A 329 -1.70 5.66 46.30
N GLU A 330 -0.53 5.16 46.68
CA GLU A 330 0.15 5.56 47.91
C GLU A 330 0.62 7.02 47.81
N LEU A 331 1.15 7.42 46.66
CA LEU A 331 1.53 8.80 46.41
C LEU A 331 0.31 9.75 46.42
N LEU A 332 -0.81 9.36 45.81
CA LEU A 332 -2.06 10.14 45.87
C LEU A 332 -2.57 10.32 47.30
N GLN A 333 -2.56 9.25 48.11
CA GLN A 333 -2.92 9.31 49.52
C GLN A 333 -1.99 10.26 50.29
N TYR A 334 -0.70 10.23 49.96
CA TYR A 334 0.28 11.11 50.56
C TYR A 334 0.04 12.57 50.19
N PHE A 335 -0.19 12.89 48.91
CA PHE A 335 -0.60 14.22 48.47
C PHE A 335 -1.83 14.72 49.22
N ARG A 336 -2.86 13.88 49.30
CA ARG A 336 -4.11 14.21 50.01
C ARG A 336 -3.88 14.55 51.48
N ALA A 337 -3.03 13.78 52.17
CA ALA A 337 -2.69 14.01 53.56
C ALA A 337 -1.88 15.30 53.76
N THR A 338 -0.94 15.60 52.86
CA THR A 338 -0.15 16.84 52.95
C THR A 338 -1.02 18.08 52.75
N LEU A 339 -1.91 18.10 51.76
CA LEU A 339 -2.85 19.22 51.54
C LEU A 339 -3.83 19.44 52.72
N ASP A 340 -4.09 18.40 53.51
CA ASP A 340 -4.96 18.46 54.70
C ASP A 340 -4.26 19.02 55.95
N SER A 341 -2.93 19.15 55.91
CA SER A 341 -2.12 19.47 57.10
C SER A 341 -1.97 20.97 57.39
N GLY A 342 -2.41 21.84 56.48
CA GLY A 342 -2.22 23.29 56.53
C GLY A 342 -3.50 24.11 56.38
N TRP A 343 -3.35 25.41 56.09
CA TRP A 343 -4.49 26.28 55.76
C TRP A 343 -4.89 26.05 54.30
N THR A 344 -5.94 25.27 54.10
CA THR A 344 -6.40 24.89 52.76
C THR A 344 -7.08 26.05 52.03
N GLY A 345 -6.49 26.50 50.92
CA GLY A 345 -7.15 27.42 49.99
C GLY A 345 -8.22 26.74 49.12
N ASP A 346 -9.06 27.52 48.44
CA ASP A 346 -10.12 26.99 47.56
C ASP A 346 -9.55 26.05 46.46
N GLU A 347 -8.38 26.38 45.89
CA GLU A 347 -7.74 25.56 44.85
C GLU A 347 -7.21 24.22 45.39
N GLU A 348 -6.66 24.20 46.61
CA GLU A 348 -6.19 22.97 47.26
C GLU A 348 -7.37 22.07 47.63
N LEU A 349 -8.49 22.66 48.06
CA LEU A 349 -9.73 21.93 48.33
C LEU A 349 -10.25 21.24 47.05
N GLU A 350 -10.17 21.89 45.90
CA GLU A 350 -10.53 21.27 44.61
C GLU A 350 -9.63 20.07 44.28
N TRP A 351 -8.33 20.15 44.58
CA TRP A 351 -7.39 19.03 44.40
C TRP A 351 -7.69 17.88 45.35
N MET A 352 -7.92 18.17 46.62
CA MET A 352 -8.31 17.17 47.62
C MET A 352 -9.57 16.42 47.17
N GLN A 353 -10.60 17.13 46.73
CA GLN A 353 -11.82 16.51 46.18
C GLN A 353 -11.55 15.69 44.93
N ALA A 354 -10.67 16.15 44.04
CA ALA A 354 -10.28 15.40 42.85
C ALA A 354 -9.56 14.09 43.21
N ILE A 355 -8.65 14.14 44.18
CA ILE A 355 -7.94 12.96 44.69
C ILE A 355 -8.91 12.03 45.40
N ASP A 356 -9.80 12.54 46.26
CA ASP A 356 -10.79 11.74 46.99
C ASP A 356 -11.73 11.00 46.03
N ARG A 357 -12.13 11.64 44.93
CA ARG A 357 -12.88 10.97 43.86
C ARG A 357 -12.10 9.79 43.29
N VAL A 358 -10.84 9.98 42.90
CA VAL A 358 -9.98 8.92 42.35
C VAL A 358 -9.75 7.79 43.36
N LEU A 359 -9.42 8.12 44.62
CA LEU A 359 -9.10 7.14 45.67
C LEU A 359 -10.30 6.30 46.14
N SER A 360 -11.49 6.91 46.19
CA SER A 360 -12.72 6.21 46.60
C SER A 360 -13.26 5.28 45.53
N GLY A 361 -12.71 5.31 44.30
CA GLY A 361 -13.33 4.67 43.15
C GLY A 361 -14.70 5.27 42.80
N SER A 362 -15.13 6.34 43.50
CA SER A 362 -16.37 7.09 43.23
C SER A 362 -16.26 7.95 41.98
N VAL A 363 -15.15 7.82 41.24
CA VAL A 363 -15.19 7.93 39.80
C VAL A 363 -16.03 6.74 39.26
N GLU A 364 -17.35 6.78 39.47
CA GLU A 364 -18.19 6.65 38.29
C GLU A 364 -17.66 7.73 37.37
N SER A 365 -16.94 7.32 36.32
CA SER A 365 -16.33 8.18 35.33
C SER A 365 -17.17 9.44 35.12
N VAL A 366 -16.73 10.56 35.69
CA VAL A 366 -17.07 11.87 35.15
C VAL A 366 -16.29 11.96 33.85
N GLY A 367 -16.73 11.18 32.85
CA GLY A 367 -16.40 11.21 31.43
C GLY A 367 -14.95 11.36 30.99
N LEU A 368 -13.97 11.27 31.89
CA LEU A 368 -12.55 11.33 31.58
C LEU A 368 -11.98 9.93 31.85
N PRO A 369 -11.97 9.06 30.83
CA PRO A 369 -11.37 7.75 30.88
C PRO A 369 -9.87 7.93 31.02
N SER A 370 -9.28 7.10 31.88
CA SER A 370 -7.84 7.04 32.02
C SER A 370 -7.20 6.81 30.65
N GLU A 371 -6.22 7.63 30.28
CA GLU A 371 -5.37 7.46 29.07
C GLU A 371 -4.89 6.00 28.91
N ASN A 372 -4.70 5.29 30.03
CA ASN A 372 -4.38 3.87 30.09
C ASN A 372 -5.30 2.96 29.25
N LYS A 373 -6.61 3.21 29.19
CA LYS A 373 -7.53 2.32 28.47
C LYS A 373 -7.45 2.49 26.96
N LEU A 374 -7.34 3.74 26.49
CA LEU A 374 -7.08 4.01 25.08
C LEU A 374 -5.76 3.37 24.66
N ASP A 375 -4.71 3.52 25.47
CA ASP A 375 -3.41 2.90 25.22
C ASP A 375 -3.48 1.37 25.17
N GLU A 376 -4.23 0.73 26.07
CA GLU A 376 -4.49 -0.71 26.02
C GLU A 376 -5.18 -1.15 24.73
N LEU A 377 -6.19 -0.40 24.27
CA LEU A 377 -6.88 -0.67 23.02
C LEU A 377 -5.95 -0.48 21.83
N MET A 378 -5.20 0.63 21.77
CA MET A 378 -4.29 0.92 20.66
C MET A 378 -3.09 -0.04 20.59
N LYS A 379 -2.76 -0.74 21.69
CA LYS A 379 -1.76 -1.83 21.73
C LYS A 379 -2.25 -3.12 21.08
N LYS A 380 -3.56 -3.36 21.00
CA LYS A 380 -4.10 -4.55 20.31
C LYS A 380 -3.78 -4.48 18.81
N GLU A 381 -3.55 -5.63 18.20
CA GLU A 381 -3.28 -5.70 16.76
C GLU A 381 -4.53 -5.37 15.95
N ARG A 382 -5.67 -5.91 16.35
CA ARG A 382 -7.00 -5.66 15.79
C ARG A 382 -8.01 -5.43 16.90
N LEU A 383 -9.07 -4.70 16.58
CA LEU A 383 -10.15 -4.32 17.47
C LEU A 383 -11.50 -4.78 16.91
N THR A 384 -12.40 -5.20 17.81
CA THR A 384 -13.81 -5.43 17.45
C THR A 384 -14.54 -4.09 17.27
N PRO A 385 -15.71 -4.04 16.60
CA PRO A 385 -16.48 -2.80 16.50
C PRO A 385 -16.80 -2.15 17.85
N GLU A 386 -17.07 -2.94 18.90
CA GLU A 386 -17.34 -2.44 20.25
C GLU A 386 -16.10 -1.76 20.85
N GLU A 387 -14.94 -2.38 20.68
CA GLU A 387 -13.66 -1.82 21.14
C GLU A 387 -13.26 -0.58 20.33
N VAL A 388 -13.55 -0.55 19.03
CA VAL A 388 -13.40 0.63 18.19
C VAL A 388 -14.32 1.74 18.68
N LYS A 389 -15.58 1.44 19.00
CA LYS A 389 -16.53 2.42 19.56
C LYS A 389 -16.01 3.03 20.86
N GLU A 390 -15.48 2.19 21.75
CA GLU A 390 -14.85 2.62 23.01
C GLU A 390 -13.64 3.52 22.76
N ALA A 391 -12.70 3.09 21.90
CA ALA A 391 -11.52 3.88 21.53
C ALA A 391 -11.90 5.24 20.92
N ARG A 392 -12.91 5.28 20.04
CA ARG A 392 -13.42 6.55 19.47
C ARG A 392 -13.97 7.48 20.55
N GLY A 393 -14.70 6.94 21.53
CA GLY A 393 -15.19 7.72 22.67
C GLY A 393 -14.06 8.42 23.41
N TYR A 394 -12.92 7.74 23.58
CA TYR A 394 -11.72 8.30 24.21
C TYR A 394 -11.00 9.32 23.33
N ILE A 395 -10.92 9.08 22.02
CA ILE A 395 -10.30 10.04 21.09
C ILE A 395 -11.12 11.33 21.03
N GLU A 396 -12.46 11.26 21.02
CA GLU A 396 -13.34 12.42 20.87
C GLU A 396 -13.24 13.43 22.02
N ILE A 397 -12.86 13.00 23.22
CA ILE A 397 -12.77 13.86 24.41
C ILE A 397 -11.38 14.47 24.65
N LEU A 398 -10.36 14.09 23.87
CA LEU A 398 -9.03 14.70 24.00
C LEU A 398 -9.12 16.21 23.72
N ASP A 399 -8.19 17.02 24.23
CA ASP A 399 -8.22 18.46 23.93
C ASP A 399 -7.39 18.80 22.69
N GLU A 400 -6.31 18.06 22.44
CA GLU A 400 -5.36 18.35 21.37
C GLU A 400 -5.84 17.83 20.00
N PRO A 401 -6.24 18.71 19.05
CA PRO A 401 -6.81 18.27 17.77
C PRO A 401 -5.83 17.41 16.96
N LYS A 402 -4.53 17.74 16.99
CA LYS A 402 -3.50 17.00 16.25
C LYS A 402 -3.30 15.59 16.78
N VAL A 403 -3.43 15.39 18.09
CA VAL A 403 -3.37 14.06 18.70
C VAL A 403 -4.60 13.25 18.28
N LYS A 404 -5.81 13.85 18.30
CA LYS A 404 -7.02 13.17 17.80
C LYS A 404 -6.89 12.70 16.36
N GLU A 405 -6.44 13.59 15.48
CA GLU A 405 -6.28 13.32 14.05
C GLU A 405 -5.33 12.14 13.83
N GLY A 406 -4.20 12.10 14.54
CA GLY A 406 -3.26 10.98 14.50
C GLY A 406 -3.84 9.67 15.04
N LEU A 407 -4.61 9.72 16.12
CA LEU A 407 -5.22 8.53 16.71
C LEU A 407 -6.37 7.96 15.86
N PHE A 408 -7.19 8.81 15.25
CA PHE A 408 -8.22 8.34 14.30
C PHE A 408 -7.60 7.66 13.08
N PHE A 409 -6.43 8.12 12.62
CA PHE A 409 -5.65 7.42 11.59
C PHE A 409 -5.19 6.06 12.06
N LEU A 410 -4.53 5.99 13.21
CA LEU A 410 -4.03 4.73 13.74
C LEU A 410 -5.18 3.74 13.99
N LEU A 411 -6.36 4.22 14.37
CA LEU A 411 -7.53 3.39 14.58
C LEU A 411 -8.07 2.75 13.29
N GLN A 412 -7.87 3.37 12.11
CA GLN A 412 -8.25 2.76 10.82
C GLN A 412 -7.51 1.43 10.62
N GLU A 413 -6.25 1.36 11.05
CA GLU A 413 -5.36 0.19 10.95
C GLU A 413 -5.73 -0.95 11.92
N LYS A 414 -6.63 -0.69 12.87
CA LYS A 414 -7.04 -1.67 13.87
C LYS A 414 -8.29 -2.45 13.47
N VAL A 415 -8.95 -2.06 12.39
CA VAL A 415 -10.19 -2.71 11.95
C VAL A 415 -9.87 -4.08 11.35
N LEU A 416 -10.67 -5.09 11.70
CA LEU A 416 -10.57 -6.42 11.13
C LEU A 416 -10.85 -6.38 9.62
N TYR A 417 -9.92 -6.92 8.83
CA TYR A 417 -10.11 -7.14 7.41
C TYR A 417 -11.18 -8.22 7.16
N ALA A 418 -12.02 -7.98 6.15
CA ALA A 418 -13.05 -8.90 5.70
C ALA A 418 -12.90 -9.18 4.20
N ASN A 419 -13.01 -10.45 3.82
CA ASN A 419 -12.88 -10.93 2.44
C ASN A 419 -14.22 -11.44 1.93
N GLN A 420 -14.68 -10.89 0.81
CA GLN A 420 -15.99 -11.23 0.25
C GLN A 420 -16.12 -12.70 -0.17
N ARG A 421 -14.99 -13.40 -0.38
CA ARG A 421 -15.00 -14.81 -0.76
C ARG A 421 -15.36 -15.73 0.40
N ASP A 422 -15.30 -15.22 1.63
CA ASP A 422 -15.73 -15.93 2.82
C ASP A 422 -17.25 -15.84 3.02
N ASN A 423 -17.92 -14.91 2.31
CA ASN A 423 -19.35 -14.64 2.43
C ASN A 423 -20.18 -15.87 2.04
N ILE A 424 -21.18 -16.20 2.87
CA ILE A 424 -22.07 -17.34 2.60
C ILE A 424 -23.45 -16.93 2.07
N SER A 425 -23.72 -15.62 1.98
CA SER A 425 -24.98 -15.08 1.46
C SER A 425 -25.31 -15.57 0.05
N SER A 426 -26.62 -15.62 -0.21
CA SER A 426 -27.14 -16.02 -1.52
C SER A 426 -26.69 -15.08 -2.64
N GLY A 427 -26.37 -13.81 -2.33
CA GLY A 427 -25.84 -12.84 -3.27
C GLY A 427 -24.49 -13.24 -3.84
N GLU A 428 -23.53 -13.63 -2.98
CA GLU A 428 -22.21 -14.07 -3.46
C GLU A 428 -22.32 -15.38 -4.24
N LYS A 429 -23.09 -16.36 -3.74
CA LYS A 429 -23.24 -17.67 -4.40
C LYS A 429 -23.89 -17.61 -5.79
N LYS A 430 -24.82 -16.67 -6.02
CA LYS A 430 -25.59 -16.61 -7.27
C LYS A 430 -25.00 -15.67 -8.31
N GLU A 431 -24.46 -14.53 -7.87
CA GLU A 431 -24.13 -13.41 -8.76
C GLU A 431 -22.71 -12.90 -8.57
N GLY A 432 -22.01 -13.36 -7.52
CA GLY A 432 -20.86 -12.65 -6.98
C GLY A 432 -21.21 -11.21 -6.56
N GLY A 433 -20.18 -10.42 -6.28
CA GLY A 433 -20.33 -8.97 -6.16
C GLY A 433 -20.85 -8.49 -4.81
N THR A 434 -20.45 -9.16 -3.73
CA THR A 434 -20.64 -8.66 -2.36
C THR A 434 -19.54 -7.70 -1.87
N CYS A 435 -18.60 -7.29 -2.74
CA CYS A 435 -17.58 -6.27 -2.46
C CYS A 435 -18.13 -5.01 -1.76
N ASN A 436 -19.32 -4.56 -2.16
CA ASN A 436 -20.04 -3.44 -1.56
C ASN A 436 -20.29 -3.62 -0.06
N LEU A 437 -20.91 -4.74 0.32
CA LEU A 437 -21.32 -4.99 1.71
C LEU A 437 -20.13 -5.41 2.56
N THR A 438 -19.14 -6.11 2.01
CA THR A 438 -17.89 -6.40 2.73
C THR A 438 -17.09 -5.12 2.99
N ALA A 439 -16.94 -4.24 2.00
CA ALA A 439 -16.30 -2.93 2.22
C ALA A 439 -17.11 -2.04 3.18
N LEU A 440 -18.45 -2.10 3.12
CA LEU A 440 -19.32 -1.41 4.06
C LEU A 440 -19.17 -1.97 5.49
N ALA A 441 -19.07 -3.28 5.67
CA ALA A 441 -18.86 -3.91 6.97
C ALA A 441 -17.55 -3.46 7.64
N MET A 442 -16.44 -3.41 6.88
CA MET A 442 -15.18 -2.85 7.37
C MET A 442 -15.34 -1.35 7.71
N ALA A 443 -16.05 -0.60 6.86
CA ALA A 443 -16.29 0.82 7.09
C ALA A 443 -17.15 1.10 8.34
N LEU A 444 -18.18 0.29 8.59
CA LEU A 444 -19.04 0.37 9.77
C LEU A 444 -18.32 -0.10 11.04
N SER A 445 -17.48 -1.13 10.94
CA SER A 445 -16.62 -1.59 12.03
C SER A 445 -15.68 -0.48 12.51
N TYR A 446 -15.08 0.28 11.58
CA TYR A 446 -14.29 1.48 11.92
C TYR A 446 -15.09 2.56 12.65
N LEU A 447 -16.38 2.71 12.32
CA LEU A 447 -17.27 3.65 13.00
C LEU A 447 -17.75 3.10 14.36
N GLY A 448 -17.33 1.91 14.76
CA GLY A 448 -17.75 1.27 15.99
C GLY A 448 -19.22 0.85 15.99
N VAL A 449 -19.77 0.58 14.79
CA VAL A 449 -21.12 0.04 14.65
C VAL A 449 -21.03 -1.48 14.77
N SER A 450 -21.77 -2.05 15.72
CA SER A 450 -21.82 -3.49 15.93
C SER A 450 -22.51 -4.22 14.77
N ASN A 451 -22.13 -5.48 14.59
CA ASN A 451 -22.82 -6.37 13.66
C ASN A 451 -24.28 -6.56 14.11
N PRO A 452 -25.29 -6.26 13.27
CA PRO A 452 -26.70 -6.40 13.65
C PRO A 452 -27.12 -7.85 13.91
N ASN A 453 -26.31 -8.83 13.48
CA ASN A 453 -26.49 -10.23 13.84
C ASN A 453 -25.13 -10.90 14.12
N SER A 454 -24.78 -11.03 15.40
CA SER A 454 -23.52 -11.63 15.85
C SER A 454 -23.35 -13.12 15.50
N GLU A 455 -24.41 -13.82 15.10
CA GLU A 455 -24.35 -15.23 14.68
C GLU A 455 -23.93 -15.39 13.20
N LYS A 456 -23.84 -14.29 12.45
CA LYS A 456 -23.45 -14.26 11.04
C LYS A 456 -22.20 -13.42 10.83
N GLN A 457 -21.51 -13.64 9.71
CA GLN A 457 -20.54 -12.68 9.22
C GLN A 457 -21.21 -11.32 8.99
N TYR A 458 -20.47 -10.25 9.19
CA TYR A 458 -21.05 -8.91 9.27
C TYR A 458 -21.73 -8.54 7.96
N GLU A 459 -21.05 -8.68 6.84
CA GLU A 459 -21.57 -8.44 5.50
C GLU A 459 -22.77 -9.30 5.10
N ASP A 460 -22.85 -10.55 5.59
CA ASP A 460 -24.03 -11.39 5.38
C ASP A 460 -25.23 -10.87 6.20
N ALA A 461 -25.00 -10.42 7.43
CA ALA A 461 -26.03 -9.76 8.23
C ALA A 461 -26.49 -8.42 7.60
N LEU A 462 -25.58 -7.71 6.93
CA LEU A 462 -25.92 -6.49 6.18
C LEU A 462 -26.81 -6.79 4.96
N GLU A 463 -26.59 -7.90 4.25
CA GLU A 463 -27.47 -8.30 3.13
C GLU A 463 -28.84 -8.71 3.63
N ASP A 464 -28.93 -9.44 4.75
CA ASP A 464 -30.22 -9.77 5.37
C ASP A 464 -30.98 -8.52 5.77
N LEU A 465 -30.32 -7.56 6.42
CA LEU A 465 -30.92 -6.28 6.78
C LEU A 465 -31.42 -5.53 5.54
N ARG A 466 -30.65 -5.54 4.45
CA ARG A 466 -31.05 -4.92 3.18
C ARG A 466 -32.34 -5.53 2.64
N VAL A 467 -32.43 -6.86 2.64
CA VAL A 467 -33.61 -7.60 2.16
C VAL A 467 -34.81 -7.36 3.07
N GLU A 468 -34.63 -7.45 4.40
CA GLU A 468 -35.67 -7.22 5.40
C GLU A 468 -36.30 -5.82 5.26
N LYS A 469 -35.47 -4.80 5.03
CA LYS A 469 -35.89 -3.41 4.90
C LYS A 469 -36.32 -3.01 3.48
N GLU A 470 -36.42 -3.98 2.57
CA GLU A 470 -36.81 -3.78 1.16
C GLU A 470 -35.97 -2.69 0.46
N LEU A 471 -34.69 -2.58 0.84
CA LEU A 471 -33.80 -1.55 0.30
C LEU A 471 -33.39 -1.88 -1.14
N PRO A 472 -33.00 -0.86 -1.95
CA PRO A 472 -32.54 -1.05 -3.33
C PRO A 472 -31.40 -2.07 -3.44
N ALA A 473 -31.14 -2.53 -4.66
CA ALA A 473 -30.09 -3.50 -4.93
C ALA A 473 -28.73 -3.07 -4.34
N ARG A 474 -28.02 -4.01 -3.69
CA ARG A 474 -26.71 -3.79 -3.06
C ARG A 474 -25.69 -3.14 -4.01
N THR A 475 -25.80 -3.41 -5.32
CA THR A 475 -24.93 -2.86 -6.37
C THR A 475 -25.11 -1.35 -6.60
N THR A 476 -26.05 -0.70 -5.93
CA THR A 476 -26.34 0.74 -6.04
C THR A 476 -25.96 1.48 -4.76
N ALA A 477 -25.61 2.76 -4.87
CA ALA A 477 -25.35 3.63 -3.72
C ALA A 477 -26.55 3.73 -2.77
N ALA A 478 -27.77 3.73 -3.32
CA ALA A 478 -28.99 3.75 -2.53
C ALA A 478 -29.18 2.46 -1.71
N GLY A 479 -28.75 1.31 -2.24
CA GLY A 479 -28.84 0.02 -1.54
C GLY A 479 -27.91 -0.05 -0.33
N TRP A 480 -26.60 -0.02 -0.55
CA TRP A 480 -25.63 -0.09 0.55
C TRP A 480 -25.68 1.14 1.47
N GLY A 481 -25.97 2.32 0.93
CA GLY A 481 -26.12 3.54 1.72
C GLY A 481 -27.41 3.55 2.55
N GLY A 482 -28.47 2.90 2.06
CA GLY A 482 -29.68 2.64 2.85
C GLY A 482 -29.38 1.77 4.07
N VAL A 483 -28.60 0.70 3.89
CA VAL A 483 -28.17 -0.18 5.00
C VAL A 483 -27.40 0.61 6.06
N ALA A 484 -26.45 1.45 5.63
CA ALA A 484 -25.71 2.31 6.56
C ALA A 484 -26.65 3.23 7.37
N LYS A 485 -27.66 3.81 6.71
CA LYS A 485 -28.63 4.70 7.34
C LYS A 485 -29.49 3.99 8.39
N GLU A 486 -29.94 2.76 8.09
CA GLU A 486 -30.68 1.93 9.06
C GLU A 486 -29.86 1.64 10.33
N LEU A 487 -28.52 1.65 10.22
CA LEU A 487 -27.59 1.47 11.33
C LEU A 487 -27.12 2.80 11.96
N GLY A 488 -27.81 3.91 11.70
CA GLY A 488 -27.48 5.21 12.31
C GLY A 488 -26.27 5.91 11.69
N VAL A 489 -25.84 5.52 10.49
CA VAL A 489 -24.69 6.08 9.79
C VAL A 489 -25.14 6.89 8.57
N LYS A 490 -24.65 8.13 8.46
CA LYS A 490 -24.81 8.95 7.27
C LYS A 490 -23.74 8.60 6.26
N TYR A 491 -24.10 8.55 4.97
CA TYR A 491 -23.14 8.51 3.87
C TYR A 491 -23.35 9.67 2.90
N GLU A 492 -22.28 10.12 2.24
CA GLU A 492 -22.34 11.09 1.15
C GLU A 492 -21.29 10.78 0.09
N ILE A 493 -21.67 10.95 -1.18
CA ILE A 493 -20.73 10.88 -2.31
C ILE A 493 -19.97 12.20 -2.41
N ILE A 494 -18.64 12.13 -2.24
CA ILE A 494 -17.74 13.29 -2.35
C ILE A 494 -17.58 13.70 -3.80
N LYS A 495 -17.32 12.71 -4.66
CA LYS A 495 -16.99 12.94 -6.07
C LYS A 495 -17.35 11.73 -6.92
N MET A 496 -17.69 11.98 -8.17
CA MET A 496 -18.02 10.96 -9.16
C MET A 496 -17.18 11.11 -10.43
N ASN A 497 -16.91 9.99 -11.09
CA ASN A 497 -16.32 9.89 -12.43
C ASN A 497 -15.07 10.76 -12.64
N PHE A 498 -14.09 10.68 -11.74
CA PHE A 498 -12.96 11.61 -11.73
C PHE A 498 -11.62 10.87 -11.64
N THR A 499 -10.56 11.58 -12.04
CA THR A 499 -9.17 11.20 -11.79
C THR A 499 -8.64 12.17 -10.73
N GLY A 500 -8.15 11.63 -9.61
CA GLY A 500 -7.79 12.43 -8.43
C GLY A 500 -6.31 12.81 -8.43
N SER A 501 -5.98 14.08 -8.17
CA SER A 501 -4.60 14.46 -7.87
C SER A 501 -4.19 14.04 -6.45
N LYS A 502 -2.89 13.99 -6.18
CA LYS A 502 -2.37 13.82 -4.80
C LYS A 502 -2.97 14.86 -3.85
N ASP A 503 -3.06 16.11 -4.27
CA ASP A 503 -3.64 17.20 -3.46
C ASP A 503 -5.11 16.97 -3.14
N PHE A 504 -5.91 16.43 -4.06
CA PHE A 504 -7.30 16.09 -3.78
C PHE A 504 -7.40 15.03 -2.70
N PHE A 505 -6.61 13.95 -2.78
CA PHE A 505 -6.63 12.92 -1.74
C PHE A 505 -6.14 13.47 -0.39
N GLN A 506 -5.08 14.27 -0.36
CA GLN A 506 -4.58 14.87 0.88
C GLN A 506 -5.59 15.87 1.48
N ASN A 507 -6.11 16.80 0.69
CA ASN A 507 -6.92 17.88 1.24
C ASN A 507 -8.39 17.52 1.39
N ASP A 508 -8.97 16.84 0.42
CA ASP A 508 -10.41 16.56 0.39
C ASP A 508 -10.78 15.23 1.03
N ILE A 509 -9.86 14.26 1.08
CA ILE A 509 -10.14 12.95 1.68
C ILE A 509 -9.47 12.80 3.03
N LYS A 510 -8.15 13.01 3.12
CA LYS A 510 -7.39 12.83 4.35
C LYS A 510 -7.82 13.83 5.42
N ILE A 511 -7.66 15.13 5.17
CA ILE A 511 -7.90 16.20 6.16
C ILE A 511 -9.38 16.35 6.50
N LYS A 512 -10.27 16.32 5.50
CA LYS A 512 -11.71 16.56 5.72
C LYS A 512 -12.47 15.36 6.28
N HIS A 513 -11.96 14.15 6.12
CA HIS A 513 -12.71 12.94 6.47
C HIS A 513 -11.92 11.97 7.35
N LEU A 514 -10.79 11.43 6.88
CA LEU A 514 -10.07 10.41 7.65
C LEU A 514 -9.57 10.95 9.00
N GLU A 515 -9.00 12.17 9.01
CA GLU A 515 -8.55 12.88 10.23
C GLU A 515 -9.69 13.24 11.18
N LYS A 516 -10.93 13.25 10.69
CA LYS A 516 -12.13 13.54 11.48
C LYS A 516 -12.86 12.27 11.93
N GLY A 517 -12.20 11.12 11.82
CA GLY A 517 -12.75 9.85 12.25
C GLY A 517 -13.88 9.34 11.36
N HIS A 518 -14.00 9.81 10.11
CA HIS A 518 -14.95 9.25 9.14
C HIS A 518 -14.36 8.01 8.45
N SER A 519 -15.23 7.10 7.99
CA SER A 519 -14.81 6.02 7.10
C SER A 519 -14.95 6.44 5.65
N VAL A 520 -14.11 5.94 4.74
CA VAL A 520 -14.18 6.27 3.31
C VAL A 520 -14.22 5.00 2.48
N MET A 521 -15.09 4.97 1.48
CA MET A 521 -15.21 3.90 0.50
C MET A 521 -14.95 4.44 -0.91
N LEU A 522 -14.30 3.64 -1.73
CA LEU A 522 -13.95 3.97 -3.12
C LEU A 522 -14.64 2.99 -4.05
N SER A 523 -15.08 3.45 -5.22
CA SER A 523 -15.44 2.57 -6.32
C SER A 523 -14.48 2.74 -7.50
N ILE A 524 -13.89 1.62 -7.88
CA ILE A 524 -13.03 1.44 -9.05
C ILE A 524 -13.75 0.57 -10.10
N GLY A 525 -13.18 0.41 -11.29
CA GLY A 525 -13.74 -0.48 -12.31
C GLY A 525 -14.47 0.23 -13.47
N GLY A 526 -14.42 -0.40 -14.64
CA GLY A 526 -14.89 0.12 -15.94
C GLY A 526 -16.31 -0.26 -16.30
N THR A 527 -16.63 -0.17 -17.60
CA THR A 527 -17.93 -0.56 -18.17
C THR A 527 -18.24 -2.06 -18.03
N SER A 528 -17.22 -2.90 -17.86
CA SER A 528 -17.33 -4.36 -17.74
C SER A 528 -17.39 -4.88 -16.29
N GLY A 529 -17.37 -4.01 -15.28
CA GLY A 529 -17.49 -4.42 -13.88
C GLY A 529 -16.99 -3.35 -12.90
N GLY A 530 -17.81 -3.04 -11.90
CA GLY A 530 -17.42 -2.17 -10.78
C GLY A 530 -16.87 -2.98 -9.61
N HIS A 531 -16.01 -2.35 -8.83
CA HIS A 531 -15.48 -2.90 -7.59
C HIS A 531 -15.49 -1.83 -6.50
N ILE A 532 -15.74 -2.23 -5.26
CA ILE A 532 -15.87 -1.31 -4.12
C ILE A 532 -14.95 -1.78 -3.01
N ILE A 533 -14.19 -0.84 -2.46
CA ILE A 533 -13.14 -1.08 -1.47
C ILE A 533 -13.23 -0.06 -0.35
N ARG A 534 -12.58 -0.32 0.78
CA ARG A 534 -12.40 0.65 1.86
C ARG A 534 -11.07 1.37 1.70
N LEU A 535 -11.09 2.69 1.91
CA LEU A 535 -9.89 3.50 2.03
C LEU A 535 -9.48 3.57 3.50
N GLN A 536 -8.28 3.09 3.81
CA GLN A 536 -7.75 3.02 5.17
C GLN A 536 -6.88 4.23 5.50
N SER A 537 -5.91 4.57 4.64
CA SER A 537 -4.93 5.63 4.91
C SER A 537 -4.42 6.33 3.65
N ILE A 538 -3.82 7.52 3.82
CA ILE A 538 -3.19 8.31 2.78
C ILE A 538 -1.84 8.86 3.29
N ASN A 539 -0.75 8.55 2.57
CA ASN A 539 0.60 8.94 2.94
C ASN A 539 1.42 9.48 1.75
N ASP A 540 2.71 9.71 1.95
CA ASP A 540 3.58 10.28 0.92
C ASP A 540 3.84 9.34 -0.26
N SER A 541 3.73 8.03 -0.04
CA SER A 541 3.95 7.00 -1.06
C SER A 541 2.68 6.70 -1.86
N GLY A 542 1.49 6.88 -1.28
CA GLY A 542 0.25 6.61 -1.98
C GLY A 542 -0.98 6.56 -1.09
N VAL A 543 -1.93 5.74 -1.53
CA VAL A 543 -3.20 5.45 -0.87
C VAL A 543 -3.17 4.02 -0.37
N ILE A 544 -3.55 3.77 0.88
CA ILE A 544 -3.62 2.41 1.46
C ILE A 544 -5.08 1.99 1.55
N VAL A 545 -5.42 0.83 1.00
CA VAL A 545 -6.79 0.34 0.89
C VAL A 545 -6.95 -1.09 1.39
N ASP A 546 -8.17 -1.40 1.82
CA ASP A 546 -8.62 -2.76 2.07
C ASP A 546 -9.55 -3.20 0.91
N ASP A 547 -9.06 -4.12 0.10
CA ASP A 547 -9.79 -4.72 -1.01
C ASP A 547 -10.45 -6.04 -0.56
N PRO A 548 -11.80 -6.11 -0.53
CA PRO A 548 -12.51 -7.30 -0.08
C PRO A 548 -12.35 -8.50 -1.03
N PHE A 549 -11.87 -8.33 -2.26
CA PHE A 549 -11.63 -9.42 -3.23
C PHE A 549 -10.20 -10.01 -3.16
N GLY A 550 -9.36 -9.46 -2.29
CA GLY A 550 -7.94 -9.76 -2.18
C GLY A 550 -7.08 -8.72 -2.89
N LYS A 551 -5.76 -8.92 -2.88
CA LYS A 551 -4.79 -7.95 -3.40
C LYS A 551 -5.10 -7.55 -4.85
N SER A 552 -5.19 -6.24 -5.09
CA SER A 552 -5.41 -5.65 -6.41
C SER A 552 -4.47 -4.48 -6.66
N ASN A 553 -4.10 -4.28 -7.93
CA ASN A 553 -3.39 -3.10 -8.38
C ASN A 553 -4.29 -2.26 -9.30
N LEU A 554 -4.19 -0.94 -9.15
CA LEU A 554 -4.72 -0.01 -10.13
C LEU A 554 -3.91 -0.13 -11.42
N LYS A 555 -4.59 -0.11 -12.58
CA LYS A 555 -3.89 0.01 -13.87
C LYS A 555 -3.77 1.46 -14.30
N GLU A 556 -2.68 1.73 -15.01
CA GLU A 556 -2.52 2.95 -15.80
C GLU A 556 -3.61 3.06 -16.87
N GLY A 557 -4.15 4.27 -17.04
CA GLY A 557 -5.02 4.64 -18.17
C GLY A 557 -6.47 5.00 -17.81
N SER A 558 -7.15 5.62 -18.78
CA SER A 558 -8.49 6.22 -18.64
C SER A 558 -9.66 5.25 -18.49
N ASN A 559 -9.42 3.94 -18.60
CA ASN A 559 -10.48 2.92 -18.74
C ASN A 559 -10.96 2.32 -17.41
N ARG A 560 -10.60 2.93 -16.26
CA ARG A 560 -10.97 2.45 -14.91
C ARG A 560 -10.58 0.99 -14.66
N ALA A 561 -9.56 0.50 -15.36
CA ALA A 561 -9.15 -0.89 -15.27
C ALA A 561 -8.34 -1.12 -13.98
N TRP A 562 -8.41 -2.34 -13.46
CA TRP A 562 -7.65 -2.82 -12.32
C TRP A 562 -7.31 -4.29 -12.56
N ASP A 563 -6.18 -4.75 -12.06
CA ASP A 563 -5.77 -6.15 -12.16
C ASP A 563 -6.13 -6.93 -10.90
N ARG A 564 -6.73 -8.10 -11.14
CA ARG A 564 -6.97 -9.12 -10.13
C ARG A 564 -5.76 -10.04 -10.11
N PHE A 565 -4.96 -10.02 -9.05
CA PHE A 565 -3.96 -11.07 -8.84
C PHE A 565 -4.59 -12.45 -8.59
N ASN A 566 -5.88 -12.48 -8.25
CA ASN A 566 -6.65 -13.70 -7.95
C ASN A 566 -7.64 -14.10 -9.06
N ASP A 567 -7.37 -13.74 -10.33
CA ASP A 567 -8.16 -14.21 -11.47
C ASP A 567 -7.85 -15.70 -11.73
N PRO A 568 -8.84 -16.61 -11.72
CA PRO A 568 -8.63 -18.03 -12.02
C PRO A 568 -8.10 -18.31 -13.43
N SER A 569 -8.11 -17.33 -14.34
CA SER A 569 -7.48 -17.39 -15.66
C SER A 569 -6.03 -16.88 -15.69
N SER A 570 -5.55 -16.26 -14.61
CA SER A 570 -4.13 -15.94 -14.47
C SER A 570 -3.35 -17.22 -14.17
N GLU A 571 -2.10 -17.31 -14.63
CA GLU A 571 -1.21 -18.47 -14.44
C GLU A 571 -0.91 -18.81 -12.96
N PHE A 572 -1.48 -18.09 -11.99
CA PHE A 572 -1.34 -18.27 -10.55
C PHE A 572 -2.70 -18.56 -9.87
N PRO A 573 -3.22 -19.79 -9.98
CA PRO A 573 -4.55 -20.17 -9.51
C PRO A 573 -4.65 -20.43 -8.00
N GLU A 574 -3.66 -20.04 -7.19
CA GLU A 574 -3.73 -20.15 -5.73
C GLU A 574 -4.73 -19.14 -5.20
N ARG A 575 -6.01 -19.53 -5.26
CA ARG A 575 -7.13 -18.76 -4.75
C ARG A 575 -6.88 -18.51 -3.27
N ASN A 576 -6.73 -17.24 -2.91
CA ASN A 576 -6.75 -16.79 -1.51
C ASN A 576 -8.17 -16.97 -0.94
N TYR A 577 -8.52 -18.22 -0.65
CA TYR A 577 -9.54 -18.56 0.32
C TYR A 577 -8.88 -18.44 1.69
N ASN A 578 -9.51 -17.72 2.62
CA ASN A 578 -9.12 -17.64 4.03
C ASN A 578 -7.98 -16.65 4.34
N ASN A 579 -8.21 -15.33 4.28
CA ASN A 579 -7.50 -14.22 4.97
C ASN A 579 -6.00 -14.38 5.35
N GLN A 580 -5.22 -15.13 4.57
CA GLN A 580 -3.85 -15.53 4.88
C GLN A 580 -3.06 -15.53 3.57
N GLY A 581 -1.75 -15.30 3.67
CA GLY A 581 -0.82 -15.35 2.53
C GLY A 581 -0.54 -14.00 1.86
N GLU A 582 0.24 -14.04 0.79
CA GLU A 582 0.79 -12.84 0.12
C GLU A 582 -0.25 -12.05 -0.71
N ASN A 583 -1.43 -12.65 -0.93
CA ASN A 583 -2.52 -12.10 -1.74
C ASN A 583 -3.68 -11.55 -0.89
N VAL A 584 -3.48 -11.36 0.42
CA VAL A 584 -4.47 -10.75 1.32
C VAL A 584 -4.74 -9.32 0.84
N GLY A 585 -6.01 -8.92 0.82
CA GLY A 585 -6.40 -7.61 0.34
C GLY A 585 -6.33 -6.49 1.38
N GLU A 586 -5.67 -6.73 2.50
CA GLU A 586 -5.49 -5.78 3.60
C GLU A 586 -4.24 -4.92 3.35
N ASP A 587 -4.26 -3.66 3.80
CA ASP A 587 -3.09 -2.77 3.81
C ASP A 587 -2.41 -2.59 2.42
N ILE A 588 -3.19 -2.63 1.33
CA ILE A 588 -2.63 -2.55 -0.02
C ILE A 588 -2.22 -1.11 -0.32
N LEU A 589 -0.92 -0.91 -0.57
CA LEU A 589 -0.42 0.37 -1.07
C LEU A 589 -0.66 0.49 -2.58
N TRP A 590 -1.44 1.49 -2.96
CA TRP A 590 -1.52 2.00 -4.32
C TRP A 590 -0.67 3.25 -4.47
N PRO A 591 0.43 3.19 -5.24
CA PRO A 591 1.36 4.31 -5.37
C PRO A 591 0.70 5.49 -6.09
N TRP A 592 1.20 6.70 -5.82
CA TRP A 592 0.65 7.92 -6.42
C TRP A 592 0.65 7.92 -7.96
N GLU A 593 1.63 7.29 -8.59
CA GLU A 593 1.71 7.15 -10.05
C GLU A 593 0.48 6.45 -10.62
N ASP A 594 -0.03 5.41 -9.95
CA ASP A 594 -1.25 4.71 -10.37
C ASP A 594 -2.51 5.48 -9.99
N VAL A 595 -2.56 6.00 -8.75
CA VAL A 595 -3.74 6.71 -8.23
C VAL A 595 -4.06 7.96 -9.07
N THR A 596 -3.04 8.69 -9.50
CA THR A 596 -3.21 9.97 -10.20
C THR A 596 -3.59 9.85 -11.67
N VAL A 597 -3.47 8.67 -12.25
CA VAL A 597 -3.93 8.37 -13.62
C VAL A 597 -5.20 7.52 -13.63
N HIS A 598 -5.53 6.86 -12.51
CA HIS A 598 -6.72 6.04 -12.40
C HIS A 598 -8.00 6.88 -12.34
N LYS A 599 -9.02 6.43 -13.07
CA LYS A 599 -10.35 7.04 -13.10
C LYS A 599 -11.30 6.34 -12.13
N PHE A 600 -11.55 6.95 -10.98
CA PHE A 600 -12.50 6.48 -9.97
C PHE A 600 -13.94 6.70 -10.42
N ARG A 601 -14.83 5.74 -10.12
CA ARG A 601 -16.26 5.88 -10.39
C ARG A 601 -16.92 6.79 -9.37
N TRP A 602 -16.59 6.61 -8.09
CA TRP A 602 -16.98 7.52 -7.02
C TRP A 602 -16.11 7.34 -5.77
N ILE A 603 -16.13 8.34 -4.90
CA ILE A 603 -15.67 8.24 -3.51
C ILE A 603 -16.82 8.67 -2.59
N ALA A 604 -17.05 7.92 -1.54
CA ALA A 604 -18.04 8.21 -0.51
C ALA A 604 -17.37 8.25 0.87
N TYR A 605 -17.86 9.10 1.77
CA TYR A 605 -17.53 8.98 3.19
C TYR A 605 -18.76 8.57 3.99
N LEU A 606 -18.51 7.98 5.16
CA LEU A 606 -19.49 7.54 6.14
C LEU A 606 -19.14 8.13 7.51
N LYS A 607 -20.17 8.57 8.25
CA LYS A 607 -20.02 9.06 9.62
C LYS A 607 -21.23 8.72 10.49
N ILE A 608 -20.99 8.52 11.78
CA ILE A 608 -22.05 8.32 12.78
C ILE A 608 -22.95 9.56 12.83
N MET A 609 -24.26 9.37 12.86
CA MET A 609 -25.18 10.46 13.17
C MET A 609 -25.13 10.73 14.67
N LYS A 610 -24.84 11.97 15.07
CA LYS A 610 -24.98 12.38 16.47
C LYS A 610 -26.49 12.40 16.75
N ASN A 611 -26.94 11.48 17.60
CA ASN A 611 -28.30 11.48 18.14
C ASN A 611 -28.50 12.65 19.08
#